data_AF-A0A3N2MR14-F1
#
_entry.id   AF-A0A3N2MR14-F1
#
_cell.length_a   1.000
_cell.length_b   1.000
_cell.length_c   1.000
_cell.angle_alpha   90.00
_cell.angle_beta   90.00
_cell.angle_gamma   90.00
#
_symmetry.space_group_name_H-M   'P 1'
#
loop_
_entity.id
_entity.type
_entity.pdbx_description
1 polymer ?
#
loop_
_entity_poly.entity_id
_entity_poly.type
_entity_poly.pdbx_seq_one_letter_code
_entity_poly.pdbx_strand_id
1 'polypeptide(L)'
;MAQDRHKEDLKKLLVFLGNIIREPENSWFVDELYSMLSSRNDDKNSLAKIEKYLALDYNIDKFVPLIDFSFVAEEYTRECFNADYREMLRYRLGSRGHKIDFSEYCRFSLIIAERALNIFYGKASDIETIKNRLKTFNPSAKIDNATALKDIPFSVKLWSFCNEYKLKSVKQTLDSVREVRNMKSHGHVSTEDDETWFQNVYQQFKRCGFPLRSDGTVDWYTLKNEKPDLWEYYQKEIQNTVAHKRYIQIAWQREQPFDEINNRLKELVSFIATLLV
;
A
#
# COMPACT_ATOMS: atom_id res chain seq x y z
N MET A 1 31.77 -3.05 -13.93
CA MET A 1 30.68 -3.56 -13.05
C MET A 1 29.28 -3.02 -13.39
N ALA A 2 29.01 -1.71 -13.43
CA ALA A 2 27.70 -1.18 -13.86
C ALA A 2 27.51 -1.23 -15.39
N GLN A 3 28.55 -0.89 -16.16
CA GLN A 3 28.58 -0.99 -17.62
C GLN A 3 28.39 -2.41 -18.15
N ASP A 4 28.93 -3.42 -17.43
CA ASP A 4 28.83 -4.83 -17.85
C ASP A 4 27.42 -5.40 -17.65
N ARG A 5 26.70 -4.95 -16.61
CA ARG A 5 25.31 -5.36 -16.37
C ARG A 5 24.36 -4.78 -17.42
N HIS A 6 24.55 -3.51 -17.80
CA HIS A 6 23.80 -2.89 -18.89
C HIS A 6 23.97 -3.65 -20.21
N LYS A 7 25.17 -4.16 -20.48
CA LYS A 7 25.44 -4.97 -21.67
C LYS A 7 24.68 -6.29 -21.65
N GLU A 8 24.53 -6.91 -20.48
CA GLU A 8 23.89 -8.22 -20.36
C GLU A 8 22.36 -8.15 -20.47
N ASP A 9 21.75 -7.09 -19.94
CA ASP A 9 20.30 -6.88 -20.09
C ASP A 9 19.94 -6.47 -21.53
N LEU A 10 20.79 -5.69 -22.20
CA LEU A 10 20.63 -5.40 -23.63
C LEU A 10 20.77 -6.67 -24.48
N LYS A 11 21.65 -7.61 -24.12
CA LYS A 11 21.73 -8.91 -24.81
C LYS A 11 20.45 -9.72 -24.63
N LYS A 12 19.87 -9.76 -23.42
CA LYS A 12 18.59 -10.46 -23.18
C LYS A 12 17.46 -9.86 -24.00
N LEU A 13 17.40 -8.53 -24.09
CA LEU A 13 16.43 -7.83 -24.93
C LEU A 13 16.62 -8.17 -26.41
N LEU A 14 17.86 -8.22 -26.90
CA LEU A 14 18.15 -8.63 -28.28
C LEU A 14 17.75 -10.08 -28.56
N VAL A 15 17.94 -11.00 -27.61
CA VAL A 15 17.48 -12.38 -27.73
C VAL A 15 15.95 -12.45 -27.79
N PHE A 16 15.27 -11.70 -26.94
CA PHE A 16 13.81 -11.63 -26.93
C PHE A 16 13.24 -11.07 -28.23
N LEU A 17 13.77 -9.94 -28.71
CA LEU A 17 13.41 -9.37 -30.01
C LEU A 17 13.70 -10.36 -31.15
N GLY A 18 14.84 -11.05 -31.09
CA GLY A 18 15.20 -12.10 -32.05
C GLY A 18 14.20 -13.26 -32.10
N ASN A 19 13.56 -13.59 -30.99
CA ASN A 19 12.51 -14.61 -30.96
C ASN A 19 11.20 -14.10 -31.60
N ILE A 20 10.80 -12.85 -31.31
CA ILE A 20 9.62 -12.21 -31.92
C ILE A 20 9.76 -12.10 -33.44
N ILE A 21 10.93 -11.68 -33.93
CA ILE A 21 11.23 -11.47 -35.36
C ILE A 21 11.14 -12.79 -36.17
N ARG A 22 11.36 -13.95 -35.53
CA ARG A 22 11.35 -15.26 -36.20
C ARG A 22 9.94 -15.78 -36.48
N GLU A 23 8.93 -15.22 -35.84
CA GLU A 23 7.54 -15.59 -36.03
C GLU A 23 6.93 -14.80 -37.20
N PRO A 24 6.47 -15.45 -38.29
CA PRO A 24 6.00 -14.77 -39.50
C PRO A 24 4.81 -13.83 -39.26
N GLU A 25 3.97 -14.14 -38.27
CA GLU A 25 2.85 -13.31 -37.82
C GLU A 25 3.25 -11.93 -37.28
N ASN A 26 4.52 -11.76 -36.89
CA ASN A 26 5.04 -10.51 -36.33
C ASN A 26 5.71 -9.61 -37.38
N SER A 27 5.58 -9.91 -38.67
CA SER A 27 6.14 -9.10 -39.78
C SER A 27 5.82 -7.61 -39.67
N TRP A 28 4.58 -7.25 -39.29
CA TRP A 28 4.17 -5.86 -39.06
C TRP A 28 5.00 -5.14 -37.99
N PHE A 29 5.38 -5.85 -36.91
CA PHE A 29 6.19 -5.32 -35.82
C PHE A 29 7.65 -5.12 -36.27
N VAL A 30 8.16 -6.03 -37.11
CA VAL A 30 9.50 -5.92 -37.69
C VAL A 30 9.60 -4.68 -38.57
N ASP A 31 8.59 -4.42 -39.41
CA ASP A 31 8.54 -3.25 -40.29
C ASP A 31 8.46 -1.92 -39.51
N GLU A 32 7.64 -1.87 -38.46
CA GLU A 32 7.58 -0.70 -37.56
C GLU A 32 8.89 -0.48 -36.80
N LEU A 33 9.50 -1.56 -36.28
CA LEU A 33 10.78 -1.50 -35.58
C LEU A 33 11.89 -0.97 -36.50
N TYR A 34 11.94 -1.44 -37.75
CA TYR A 34 12.89 -0.93 -38.74
C TYR A 34 12.65 0.54 -39.06
N SER A 35 11.40 0.98 -39.21
CA SER A 35 11.05 2.39 -39.43
C SER A 35 11.50 3.30 -38.27
N MET A 36 11.29 2.85 -37.02
CA MET A 36 11.75 3.55 -35.83
C MET A 36 13.28 3.57 -35.68
N LEU A 37 13.97 2.49 -36.02
CA LEU A 37 15.43 2.41 -35.94
C LEU A 37 16.12 3.18 -37.08
N SER A 38 15.48 3.28 -38.24
CA SER A 38 16.01 3.98 -39.43
C SER A 38 15.87 5.51 -39.34
N SER A 39 14.95 6.00 -38.51
CA SER A 39 14.75 7.43 -38.22
C SER A 39 15.70 7.98 -37.13
N ARG A 40 16.88 7.36 -37.01
CA ARG A 40 17.87 7.58 -35.95
C ARG A 40 18.40 9.01 -35.93
N ASN A 41 17.69 9.89 -35.23
CA ASN A 41 18.30 11.00 -34.54
C ASN A 41 18.71 10.46 -33.16
N ASP A 42 20.01 10.49 -32.85
CA ASP A 42 20.55 10.19 -31.52
C ASP A 42 20.12 11.27 -30.51
N ASP A 43 18.81 11.36 -30.28
CA ASP A 43 18.20 12.22 -29.30
C ASP A 43 18.14 11.47 -27.97
N LYS A 44 18.72 12.05 -26.92
CA LYS A 44 18.58 11.58 -25.51
C LYS A 44 17.12 11.33 -25.12
N ASN A 45 16.17 12.02 -25.76
CA ASN A 45 14.73 11.80 -25.54
C ASN A 45 14.24 10.42 -25.97
N SER A 46 14.89 9.75 -26.93
CA SER A 46 14.47 8.43 -27.41
C SER A 46 14.83 7.33 -26.41
N LEU A 47 15.99 7.42 -25.75
CA LEU A 47 16.37 6.50 -24.66
C LEU A 47 15.46 6.70 -23.43
N ALA A 48 15.21 7.96 -23.05
CA ALA A 48 14.29 8.29 -21.97
C ALA A 48 12.86 7.81 -22.24
N LYS A 49 12.42 7.80 -23.52
CA LYS A 49 11.15 7.20 -23.92
C LYS A 49 11.14 5.68 -23.74
N ILE A 50 12.20 4.97 -24.12
CA ILE A 50 12.31 3.51 -23.95
C ILE A 50 12.33 3.12 -22.46
N GLU A 51 13.12 3.82 -21.64
CA GLU A 51 13.16 3.62 -20.18
C GLU A 51 11.77 3.88 -19.56
N LYS A 52 11.09 4.93 -20.01
CA LYS A 52 9.72 5.27 -19.61
C LYS A 52 8.70 4.18 -20.04
N TYR A 53 8.78 3.66 -21.25
CA TYR A 53 7.87 2.62 -21.76
C TYR A 53 8.05 1.27 -21.08
N LEU A 54 9.29 0.90 -20.74
CA LEU A 54 9.60 -0.36 -20.05
C LEU A 54 9.39 -0.26 -18.53
N ALA A 55 9.00 0.91 -18.01
CA ALA A 55 8.94 1.21 -16.57
C ALA A 55 10.25 0.83 -15.83
N LEU A 56 11.38 0.89 -16.53
CA LEU A 56 12.71 0.69 -15.98
C LEU A 56 13.11 1.98 -15.26
N ASP A 57 12.51 2.21 -14.10
CA ASP A 57 12.88 3.33 -13.26
C ASP A 57 14.15 2.97 -12.49
N TYR A 58 15.30 3.15 -13.16
CA TYR A 58 16.61 2.90 -12.59
C TYR A 58 16.86 3.71 -11.30
N ASN A 59 16.14 4.82 -11.08
CA ASN A 59 16.24 5.57 -9.83
C ASN A 59 15.49 4.86 -8.70
N ILE A 60 14.33 4.25 -8.97
CA ILE A 60 13.63 3.38 -8.02
C ILE A 60 14.40 2.07 -7.80
N ASP A 61 15.02 1.52 -8.83
CA ASP A 61 15.77 0.26 -8.71
C ASP A 61 17.11 0.42 -7.97
N LYS A 62 17.67 1.63 -8.00
CA LYS A 62 18.82 2.06 -7.17
C LYS A 62 18.39 2.69 -5.84
N PHE A 63 17.09 2.85 -5.61
CA PHE A 63 16.57 3.48 -4.39
C PHE A 63 16.88 2.57 -3.20
N VAL A 64 17.55 3.13 -2.19
CA VAL A 64 17.75 2.46 -0.91
C VAL A 64 16.42 2.53 -0.16
N PRO A 65 15.77 1.39 0.15
CA PRO A 65 14.51 1.40 0.87
C PRO A 65 14.60 2.19 2.18
N LEU A 66 13.58 2.99 2.48
CA LEU A 66 13.50 3.69 3.78
C LEU A 66 13.32 2.69 4.94
N ILE A 67 12.84 1.49 4.62
CA ILE A 67 12.58 0.39 5.54
C ILE A 67 13.72 -0.62 5.39
N ASP A 68 14.43 -0.88 6.49
CA ASP A 68 15.46 -1.91 6.50
C ASP A 68 14.83 -3.30 6.70
N PHE A 69 15.09 -4.21 5.76
CA PHE A 69 14.64 -5.59 5.79
C PHE A 69 15.77 -6.58 6.12
N SER A 70 16.93 -6.09 6.56
CA SER A 70 18.11 -6.91 6.90
C SER A 70 17.84 -7.97 7.97
N PHE A 71 16.89 -7.73 8.89
CA PHE A 71 16.46 -8.68 9.92
C PHE A 71 15.84 -9.97 9.36
N VAL A 72 15.42 -9.97 8.09
CA VAL A 72 14.90 -11.16 7.40
C VAL A 72 16.08 -12.04 6.99
N ALA A 73 16.24 -13.17 7.67
CA ALA A 73 17.38 -14.08 7.47
C ALA A 73 17.39 -14.72 6.07
N GLU A 74 16.24 -15.21 5.60
CA GLU A 74 16.11 -15.86 4.29
C GLU A 74 16.22 -14.85 3.16
N GLU A 75 17.20 -15.05 2.28
CA GLU A 75 17.52 -14.13 1.18
C GLU A 75 16.34 -13.92 0.22
N TYR A 76 15.71 -14.99 -0.26
CA TYR A 76 14.57 -14.90 -1.16
C TYR A 76 13.42 -14.08 -0.55
N THR A 77 13.05 -14.36 0.70
CA THR A 77 12.00 -13.61 1.40
C THR A 77 12.37 -12.13 1.55
N ARG A 78 13.63 -11.83 1.86
CA ARG A 78 14.15 -10.45 1.92
C ARG A 78 14.10 -9.75 0.55
N GLU A 79 14.41 -10.44 -0.54
CA GLU A 79 14.27 -9.92 -1.90
C GLU A 79 12.80 -9.64 -2.25
N CYS A 80 11.87 -10.50 -1.82
CA CYS A 80 10.44 -10.24 -1.99
C CYS A 80 9.99 -8.97 -1.26
N PHE A 81 10.48 -8.70 -0.03
CA PHE A 81 10.20 -7.43 0.65
C PHE A 81 10.70 -6.22 -0.14
N ASN A 82 11.94 -6.29 -0.64
CA ASN A 82 12.51 -5.20 -1.44
C ASN A 82 11.77 -5.01 -2.78
N ALA A 83 11.32 -6.09 -3.42
CA ALA A 83 10.52 -6.03 -4.63
C ALA A 83 9.15 -5.38 -4.37
N ASP A 84 8.43 -5.84 -3.34
CA ASP A 84 7.11 -5.29 -2.96
C ASP A 84 7.21 -3.82 -2.57
N TYR A 85 8.27 -3.42 -1.86
CA TYR A 85 8.51 -2.01 -1.52
C TYR A 85 8.77 -1.14 -2.74
N ARG A 86 9.55 -1.64 -3.71
CA ARG A 86 9.78 -0.91 -4.98
C ARG A 86 8.49 -0.78 -5.77
N GLU A 87 7.70 -1.84 -5.89
CA GLU A 87 6.38 -1.78 -6.53
C GLU A 87 5.46 -0.76 -5.85
N MET A 88 5.41 -0.76 -4.52
CA MET A 88 4.70 0.25 -3.74
C MET A 88 5.10 1.67 -4.17
N LEU A 89 6.40 1.97 -4.24
CA LEU A 89 6.89 3.28 -4.67
C LEU A 89 6.58 3.61 -6.13
N ARG A 90 6.60 2.61 -7.03
CA ARG A 90 6.24 2.81 -8.45
C ARG A 90 4.82 3.33 -8.61
N TYR A 91 3.87 2.87 -7.79
CA TYR A 91 2.49 3.38 -7.79
C TYR A 91 2.33 4.76 -7.17
N ARG A 92 3.18 5.14 -6.21
CA ARG A 92 3.23 6.50 -5.68
C ARG A 92 3.79 7.49 -6.71
N LEU A 93 4.83 7.09 -7.44
CA LEU A 93 5.52 7.94 -8.40
C LEU A 93 4.87 7.91 -9.79
N GLY A 94 3.89 7.03 -10.00
CA GLY A 94 3.21 6.85 -11.28
C GLY A 94 4.11 6.28 -12.38
N SER A 95 5.25 5.69 -12.04
CA SER A 95 6.12 5.01 -13.01
C SER A 95 5.49 3.70 -13.51
N ARG A 96 4.55 3.12 -12.76
CA ARG A 96 3.70 2.01 -13.22
C ARG A 96 2.46 2.55 -13.91
N GLY A 97 2.32 2.32 -15.23
CA GLY A 97 1.12 2.68 -15.98
C GLY A 97 0.86 4.19 -16.11
N HIS A 98 1.86 5.03 -15.83
CA HIS A 98 1.82 6.49 -15.97
C HIS A 98 0.74 7.20 -15.16
N LYS A 99 0.33 6.61 -14.03
CA LYS A 99 -0.64 7.21 -13.11
C LYS A 99 -0.29 6.89 -11.67
N ILE A 100 -0.51 7.86 -10.79
CA ILE A 100 -0.49 7.62 -9.35
C ILE A 100 -1.70 6.73 -9.01
N ASP A 101 -1.48 5.61 -8.32
CA ASP A 101 -2.54 4.70 -7.88
C ASP A 101 -2.40 4.43 -6.37
N PHE A 102 -3.11 5.24 -5.58
CA PHE A 102 -3.11 5.13 -4.13
C PHE A 102 -3.63 3.76 -3.63
N SER A 103 -4.53 3.14 -4.37
CA SER A 103 -5.13 1.86 -3.97
C SER A 103 -4.16 0.70 -4.19
N GLU A 104 -3.40 0.69 -5.31
CA GLU A 104 -2.29 -0.25 -5.47
C GLU A 104 -1.16 0.00 -4.46
N TYR A 105 -0.87 1.27 -4.15
CA TYR A 105 0.08 1.60 -3.08
C TYR A 105 -0.33 0.99 -1.74
N CYS A 106 -1.62 1.12 -1.37
CA CYS A 106 -2.19 0.48 -0.19
C CYS A 106 -2.09 -1.05 -0.25
N ARG A 107 -2.32 -1.66 -1.42
CA ARG A 107 -2.21 -3.11 -1.61
C ARG A 107 -0.80 -3.61 -1.29
N PHE A 108 0.24 -3.00 -1.84
CA PHE A 108 1.63 -3.40 -1.55
C PHE A 108 2.04 -3.08 -0.11
N SER A 109 1.61 -1.94 0.43
CA SER A 109 1.82 -1.60 1.84
C SER A 109 1.28 -2.70 2.78
N LEU A 110 0.09 -3.21 2.48
CA LEU A 110 -0.55 -4.28 3.24
C LEU A 110 0.20 -5.62 3.12
N ILE A 111 0.68 -5.96 1.91
CA ILE A 111 1.48 -7.18 1.68
C ILE A 111 2.75 -7.16 2.55
N ILE A 112 3.46 -6.02 2.57
CA ILE A 112 4.67 -5.84 3.39
C ILE A 112 4.34 -5.99 4.87
N ALA A 113 3.31 -5.29 5.36
CA ALA A 113 2.88 -5.36 6.76
C ALA A 113 2.46 -6.78 7.16
N GLU A 114 1.69 -7.47 6.32
CA GLU A 114 1.24 -8.84 6.57
C GLU A 114 2.41 -9.82 6.62
N ARG A 115 3.36 -9.72 5.68
CA ARG A 115 4.53 -10.60 5.68
C ARG A 115 5.41 -10.36 6.92
N ALA A 116 5.59 -9.10 7.34
CA ALA A 116 6.35 -8.78 8.54
C ALA A 116 5.71 -9.38 9.81
N LEU A 117 4.39 -9.23 9.96
CA LEU A 117 3.65 -9.85 11.07
C LEU A 117 3.69 -11.38 11.02
N ASN A 118 3.65 -11.97 9.82
CA ASN A 118 3.76 -13.42 9.67
C ASN A 118 5.13 -13.94 10.12
N ILE A 119 6.23 -13.20 9.83
CA ILE A 119 7.56 -13.55 10.35
C ILE A 119 7.57 -13.48 11.88
N PHE A 120 7.03 -12.42 12.45
CA PHE A 120 6.96 -12.25 13.90
C PHE A 120 6.20 -13.38 14.60
N TYR A 121 4.96 -13.65 14.17
CA TYR A 121 4.14 -14.70 14.78
C TYR A 121 4.63 -16.11 14.43
N GLY A 122 5.28 -16.28 13.26
CA GLY A 122 5.84 -17.55 12.81
C GLY A 122 7.04 -18.05 13.62
N LYS A 123 7.56 -17.25 14.57
CA LYS A 123 8.58 -17.70 15.53
C LYS A 123 8.01 -18.55 16.67
N ALA A 124 6.69 -18.53 16.89
CA ALA A 124 6.08 -19.39 17.88
C ALA A 124 6.18 -20.87 17.46
N SER A 125 6.19 -21.76 18.45
CA SER A 125 6.32 -23.21 18.25
C SER A 125 5.18 -23.83 17.46
N ASP A 126 3.96 -23.32 17.62
CA ASP A 126 2.74 -23.92 17.12
C ASP A 126 1.58 -22.91 17.01
N ILE A 127 0.53 -23.31 16.29
CA ILE A 127 -0.65 -22.47 16.03
C ILE A 127 -1.47 -22.16 17.28
N GLU A 128 -1.53 -23.05 18.27
CA GLU A 128 -2.30 -22.81 19.51
C GLU A 128 -1.65 -21.71 20.35
N THR A 129 -0.32 -21.74 20.45
CA THR A 129 0.47 -20.66 21.09
C THR A 129 0.21 -19.31 20.42
N ILE A 130 0.15 -19.27 19.07
CA ILE A 130 -0.17 -18.05 18.32
C ILE A 130 -1.60 -17.59 18.64
N LYS A 131 -2.59 -18.49 18.58
CA LYS A 131 -4.00 -18.15 18.85
C LYS A 131 -4.18 -17.61 20.27
N ASN A 132 -3.53 -18.22 21.26
CA ASN A 132 -3.58 -17.78 22.65
C ASN A 132 -3.04 -16.35 22.79
N ARG A 133 -1.85 -16.06 22.26
CA ARG A 133 -1.27 -14.70 22.30
C ARG A 133 -2.17 -13.68 21.61
N LEU A 134 -2.69 -14.00 20.42
CA LEU A 134 -3.59 -13.12 19.70
C LEU A 134 -4.86 -12.83 20.52
N LYS A 135 -5.46 -13.85 21.15
CA LYS A 135 -6.67 -13.68 21.98
C LYS A 135 -6.40 -12.90 23.27
N THR A 136 -5.20 -12.99 23.85
CA THR A 136 -4.82 -12.15 25.00
C THR A 136 -4.93 -10.67 24.68
N PHE A 137 -4.51 -10.26 23.48
CA PHE A 137 -4.49 -8.84 23.08
C PHE A 137 -5.64 -8.45 22.15
N ASN A 138 -6.45 -9.41 21.70
CA ASN A 138 -7.69 -9.22 20.96
C ASN A 138 -8.73 -10.28 21.39
N PRO A 139 -9.39 -10.10 22.54
CA PRO A 139 -10.32 -11.11 23.09
C PRO A 139 -11.51 -11.43 22.17
N SER A 140 -11.87 -10.50 21.28
CA SER A 140 -12.96 -10.67 20.31
C SER A 140 -12.57 -11.45 19.04
N ALA A 141 -11.31 -11.87 18.90
CA ALA A 141 -10.82 -12.55 17.71
C ALA A 141 -11.49 -13.93 17.52
N LYS A 142 -12.20 -14.09 16.40
CA LYS A 142 -12.82 -15.36 15.99
C LYS A 142 -11.84 -16.18 15.15
N ILE A 143 -10.88 -16.84 15.81
CA ILE A 143 -9.79 -17.58 15.14
C ILE A 143 -9.65 -19.04 15.60
N ASP A 144 -10.65 -19.58 16.31
CA ASP A 144 -10.60 -20.95 16.85
C ASP A 144 -10.39 -22.02 15.77
N ASN A 145 -10.99 -21.80 14.60
CA ASN A 145 -10.92 -22.72 13.47
C ASN A 145 -9.64 -22.57 12.63
N ALA A 146 -8.74 -21.64 12.95
CA ALA A 146 -7.49 -21.48 12.21
C ALA A 146 -6.56 -22.67 12.50
N THR A 147 -6.09 -23.33 11.44
CA THR A 147 -5.21 -24.50 11.50
C THR A 147 -3.76 -24.15 11.16
N ALA A 148 -3.54 -23.03 10.48
CA ALA A 148 -2.23 -22.46 10.18
C ALA A 148 -2.24 -20.93 10.32
N LEU A 149 -1.06 -20.33 10.45
CA LEU A 149 -0.89 -18.87 10.55
C LEU A 149 -1.51 -18.11 9.36
N LYS A 150 -1.48 -18.71 8.16
CA LYS A 150 -2.09 -18.14 6.95
C LYS A 150 -3.62 -18.04 7.03
N ASP A 151 -4.26 -18.83 7.89
CA ASP A 151 -5.73 -18.81 8.09
C ASP A 151 -6.14 -17.65 9.01
N ILE A 152 -5.17 -17.02 9.71
CA ILE A 152 -5.42 -15.92 10.63
C ILE A 152 -5.45 -14.61 9.84
N PRO A 153 -6.58 -13.85 9.86
CA PRO A 153 -6.70 -12.60 9.12
C PRO A 153 -5.66 -11.55 9.54
N PHE A 154 -5.19 -10.76 8.57
CA PHE A 154 -4.29 -9.63 8.83
C PHE A 154 -4.81 -8.69 9.92
N SER A 155 -6.11 -8.37 9.92
CA SER A 155 -6.71 -7.46 10.92
C SER A 155 -6.55 -7.99 12.35
N VAL A 156 -6.66 -9.31 12.55
CA VAL A 156 -6.46 -9.93 13.86
C VAL A 156 -5.00 -9.83 14.28
N LYS A 157 -4.06 -10.15 13.38
CA LYS A 157 -2.61 -10.05 13.62
C LYS A 157 -2.21 -8.61 13.97
N LEU A 158 -2.60 -7.65 13.13
CA LEU A 158 -2.29 -6.23 13.32
C LEU A 158 -2.86 -5.71 14.65
N TRP A 159 -4.13 -6.00 14.93
CA TRP A 159 -4.79 -5.44 16.10
C TRP A 159 -4.19 -5.99 17.40
N SER A 160 -3.93 -7.30 17.45
CA SER A 160 -3.30 -7.94 18.60
C SER A 160 -1.88 -7.40 18.83
N PHE A 161 -1.06 -7.34 17.78
CA PHE A 161 0.30 -6.80 17.85
C PHE A 161 0.33 -5.35 18.34
N CYS A 162 -0.50 -4.48 17.76
CA CYS A 162 -0.51 -3.08 18.12
C CYS A 162 -1.09 -2.83 19.53
N ASN A 163 -2.00 -3.68 20.00
CA ASN A 163 -2.48 -3.60 21.39
C ASN A 163 -1.40 -4.06 22.37
N GLU A 164 -0.70 -5.15 22.05
CA GLU A 164 0.43 -5.68 22.84
C GLU A 164 1.52 -4.62 23.04
N TYR A 165 1.92 -3.94 21.96
CA TYR A 165 3.02 -2.97 21.97
C TYR A 165 2.60 -1.51 22.00
N LYS A 166 1.32 -1.22 22.22
CA LYS A 166 0.75 0.15 22.31
C LYS A 166 0.98 1.02 21.06
N LEU A 167 1.01 0.42 19.87
CA LEU A 167 1.23 1.10 18.58
C LEU A 167 -0.09 1.57 17.95
N LYS A 168 -0.80 2.46 18.64
CA LYS A 168 -2.16 2.88 18.25
C LYS A 168 -2.22 3.54 16.86
N SER A 169 -1.26 4.40 16.53
CA SER A 169 -1.18 5.09 15.23
C SER A 169 -0.96 4.10 14.09
N VAL A 170 -0.01 3.16 14.25
CA VAL A 170 0.25 2.09 13.28
C VAL A 170 -1.02 1.29 12.99
N LYS A 171 -1.75 0.90 14.05
CA LYS A 171 -3.03 0.20 13.91
C LYS A 171 -4.02 1.01 13.06
N GLN A 172 -4.23 2.27 13.40
CA GLN A 172 -5.23 3.11 12.73
C GLN A 172 -4.91 3.26 11.24
N THR A 173 -3.69 3.64 10.90
CA THR A 173 -3.27 3.86 9.51
C THR A 173 -3.31 2.56 8.70
N LEU A 174 -2.77 1.45 9.24
CA LEU A 174 -2.73 0.18 8.50
C LEU A 174 -4.10 -0.53 8.40
N ASP A 175 -5.03 -0.26 9.33
CA ASP A 175 -6.41 -0.72 9.18
C ASP A 175 -7.14 0.08 8.09
N SER A 176 -6.92 1.39 7.98
CA SER A 176 -7.41 2.18 6.84
C SER A 176 -6.82 1.72 5.50
N VAL A 177 -5.53 1.38 5.46
CA VAL A 177 -4.88 0.75 4.29
C VAL A 177 -5.56 -0.57 3.92
N ARG A 178 -5.85 -1.43 4.90
CA ARG A 178 -6.57 -2.70 4.70
C ARG A 178 -7.95 -2.46 4.08
N GLU A 179 -8.70 -1.49 4.58
CA GLU A 179 -10.02 -1.15 4.05
C GLU A 179 -9.93 -0.71 2.58
N VAL A 180 -8.99 0.18 2.21
CA VAL A 180 -8.78 0.59 0.81
C VAL A 180 -8.49 -0.61 -0.10
N ARG A 181 -7.59 -1.49 0.34
CA ARG A 181 -7.27 -2.71 -0.42
C ARG A 181 -8.51 -3.60 -0.59
N ASN A 182 -9.28 -3.80 0.48
CA ASN A 182 -10.47 -4.65 0.46
C ASN A 182 -11.55 -4.09 -0.48
N MET A 183 -11.81 -2.78 -0.44
CA MET A 183 -12.75 -2.13 -1.35
C MET A 183 -12.36 -2.38 -2.82
N LYS A 184 -11.08 -2.18 -3.16
CA LYS A 184 -10.58 -2.44 -4.53
C LYS A 184 -10.74 -3.91 -4.92
N SER A 185 -10.36 -4.84 -4.04
CA SER A 185 -10.44 -6.28 -4.32
C SER A 185 -11.87 -6.79 -4.50
N HIS A 186 -12.86 -6.13 -3.91
CA HIS A 186 -14.28 -6.45 -4.10
C HIS A 186 -14.92 -5.70 -5.29
N GLY A 187 -14.13 -4.99 -6.10
CA GLY A 187 -14.62 -4.26 -7.27
C GLY A 187 -15.33 -2.94 -6.94
N HIS A 188 -15.30 -2.51 -5.68
CA HIS A 188 -15.74 -1.17 -5.28
C HIS A 188 -14.60 -0.19 -5.61
N VAL A 189 -14.59 0.28 -6.84
CA VAL A 189 -13.86 1.49 -7.23
C VAL A 189 -14.67 2.68 -6.69
N SER A 190 -14.03 3.67 -6.09
CA SER A 190 -14.68 4.93 -5.72
C SER A 190 -15.46 5.46 -6.93
N THR A 191 -16.79 5.31 -6.92
CA THR A 191 -17.66 5.74 -8.02
C THR A 191 -18.02 7.21 -7.85
N GLU A 192 -18.61 7.84 -8.87
CA GLU A 192 -19.25 9.16 -8.75
C GLU A 192 -20.27 9.21 -7.59
N ASP A 193 -20.81 8.06 -7.19
CA ASP A 193 -21.67 7.94 -6.00
C ASP A 193 -20.93 8.22 -4.70
N ASP A 194 -19.65 7.84 -4.57
CA ASP A 194 -18.86 8.10 -3.35
C ASP A 194 -18.54 9.58 -3.18
N GLU A 195 -18.21 10.28 -4.27
CA GLU A 195 -18.00 11.73 -4.23
C GLU A 195 -19.30 12.45 -3.88
N THR A 196 -20.39 12.11 -4.58
CA THR A 196 -21.70 12.72 -4.34
C THR A 196 -22.19 12.45 -2.91
N TRP A 197 -22.04 11.21 -2.43
CA TRP A 197 -22.39 10.83 -1.06
C TRP A 197 -21.53 11.58 -0.03
N PHE A 198 -20.22 11.67 -0.26
CA PHE A 198 -19.31 12.41 0.62
C PHE A 198 -19.70 13.87 0.72
N GLN A 199 -19.95 14.53 -0.43
CA GLN A 199 -20.38 15.92 -0.45
C GLN A 199 -21.70 16.11 0.28
N ASN A 200 -22.66 15.21 0.13
CA ASN A 200 -23.92 15.28 0.85
C ASN A 200 -23.73 15.20 2.38
N VAL A 201 -22.92 14.26 2.87
CA VAL A 201 -22.61 14.13 4.31
C VAL A 201 -21.83 15.35 4.81
N TYR A 202 -20.86 15.83 4.04
CA TYR A 202 -20.10 17.04 4.33
C TYR A 202 -21.01 18.27 4.49
N GLN A 203 -21.96 18.47 3.56
CA GLN A 203 -22.93 19.56 3.65
C GLN A 203 -23.87 19.41 4.86
N GLN A 204 -24.23 18.18 5.25
CA GLN A 204 -24.99 17.95 6.48
C GLN A 204 -24.20 18.35 7.72
N PHE A 205 -22.95 17.91 7.85
CA PHE A 205 -22.07 18.33 8.95
C PHE A 205 -21.92 19.85 9.00
N LYS A 206 -21.75 20.49 7.84
CA LYS A 206 -21.66 21.95 7.73
C LYS A 206 -22.95 22.63 8.23
N ARG A 207 -24.12 22.14 7.81
CA ARG A 207 -25.43 22.66 8.26
C ARG A 207 -25.66 22.46 9.75
N CYS A 208 -25.20 21.34 10.30
CA CYS A 208 -25.26 21.05 11.73
C CYS A 208 -24.19 21.81 12.56
N GLY A 209 -23.39 22.67 11.93
CA GLY A 209 -22.42 23.51 12.62
C GLY A 209 -21.15 22.78 13.07
N PHE A 210 -20.84 21.60 12.52
CA PHE A 210 -19.56 20.95 12.77
C PHE A 210 -18.40 21.84 12.28
N PRO A 211 -17.29 21.92 13.03
CA PRO A 211 -16.11 22.62 12.58
C PRO A 211 -15.43 21.76 11.51
N LEU A 212 -15.37 22.27 10.28
CA LEU A 212 -14.81 21.57 9.13
C LEU A 212 -13.57 22.30 8.64
N ARG A 213 -12.55 21.53 8.24
CA ARG A 213 -11.31 22.01 7.64
C ARG A 213 -11.50 22.25 6.13
N SER A 214 -10.53 22.93 5.53
CA SER A 214 -10.53 23.23 4.09
C SER A 214 -10.46 21.98 3.20
N ASP A 215 -9.90 20.89 3.70
CA ASP A 215 -9.84 19.57 3.04
C ASP A 215 -11.15 18.77 3.13
N GLY A 216 -12.15 19.30 3.85
CA GLY A 216 -13.44 18.66 4.03
C GLY A 216 -13.54 17.73 5.24
N THR A 217 -12.47 17.58 6.03
CA THR A 217 -12.47 16.79 7.27
C THR A 217 -13.01 17.57 8.46
N VAL A 218 -13.45 16.87 9.50
CA VAL A 218 -13.87 17.51 10.76
C VAL A 218 -12.65 17.94 11.55
N ASP A 219 -12.63 19.19 12.01
CA ASP A 219 -11.62 19.66 12.95
C ASP A 219 -11.92 19.14 14.36
N TRP A 220 -11.38 17.96 14.66
CA TRP A 220 -11.59 17.26 15.92
C TRP A 220 -11.14 18.06 17.15
N TYR A 221 -10.12 18.90 17.00
CA TYR A 221 -9.64 19.75 18.10
C TYR A 221 -10.71 20.77 18.47
N THR A 222 -11.17 21.54 17.50
CA THR A 222 -12.24 22.53 17.67
C THR A 222 -13.53 21.88 18.14
N LEU A 223 -13.91 20.72 17.57
CA LEU A 223 -15.12 20.01 18.00
C LEU A 223 -15.05 19.63 19.48
N LYS A 224 -13.94 19.02 19.90
CA LYS A 224 -13.78 18.50 21.27
C LYS A 224 -13.62 19.61 22.32
N ASN A 225 -12.88 20.67 21.99
CA ASN A 225 -12.47 21.67 22.97
C ASN A 225 -13.36 22.93 22.96
N GLU A 226 -14.00 23.24 21.83
CA GLU A 226 -14.73 24.50 21.65
C GLU A 226 -16.24 24.29 21.43
N LYS A 227 -16.69 23.05 21.15
CA LYS A 227 -18.11 22.71 20.94
C LYS A 227 -18.56 21.48 21.75
N PRO A 228 -18.55 21.54 23.09
CA PRO A 228 -18.78 20.38 23.96
C PRO A 228 -20.14 19.70 23.75
N ASP A 229 -21.22 20.44 23.56
CA ASP A 229 -22.56 19.85 23.32
C ASP A 229 -22.61 19.05 22.00
N LEU A 230 -21.99 19.60 20.96
CA LEU A 230 -21.90 18.95 19.65
C LEU A 230 -20.97 17.73 19.70
N TRP A 231 -19.91 17.80 20.51
CA TRP A 231 -19.01 16.69 20.77
C TRP A 231 -19.73 15.54 21.50
N GLU A 232 -20.53 15.82 22.53
CA GLU A 232 -21.32 14.81 23.23
C GLU A 232 -22.31 14.13 22.28
N TYR A 233 -23.06 14.92 21.49
CA TYR A 233 -23.96 14.39 20.48
C TYR A 233 -23.23 13.50 19.46
N TYR A 234 -22.07 13.96 18.96
CA TYR A 234 -21.24 13.19 18.05
C TYR A 234 -20.82 11.84 18.65
N GLN A 235 -20.37 11.82 19.90
CA GLN A 235 -19.93 10.60 20.56
C GLN A 235 -21.08 9.61 20.77
N LYS A 236 -22.27 10.11 21.09
CA LYS A 236 -23.43 9.26 21.37
C LYS A 236 -24.09 8.73 20.11
N GLU A 237 -24.29 9.59 19.12
CA GLU A 237 -25.20 9.32 17.99
C GLU A 237 -24.47 9.05 16.67
N ILE A 238 -23.25 9.59 16.47
CA ILE A 238 -22.59 9.60 15.15
C ILE A 238 -21.38 8.65 15.09
N GLN A 239 -20.46 8.74 16.05
CA GLN A 239 -19.10 8.19 15.91
C GLN A 239 -19.03 6.70 15.56
N ASN A 240 -20.02 5.92 16.00
CA ASN A 240 -20.06 4.47 15.86
C ASN A 240 -20.89 4.00 14.66
N THR A 241 -21.58 4.91 13.96
CA THR A 241 -22.43 4.58 12.83
C THR A 241 -21.62 4.11 11.62
N VAL A 242 -22.21 3.22 10.82
CA VAL A 242 -21.60 2.73 9.57
C VAL A 242 -21.36 3.88 8.59
N ALA A 243 -22.34 4.80 8.48
CA ALA A 243 -22.23 5.99 7.64
C ALA A 243 -21.03 6.85 8.05
N HIS A 244 -20.86 7.16 9.33
CA HIS A 244 -19.72 7.95 9.77
C HIS A 244 -18.38 7.29 9.50
N LYS A 245 -18.26 5.98 9.77
CA LYS A 245 -17.04 5.21 9.46
C LYS A 245 -16.69 5.27 7.97
N ARG A 246 -17.71 5.17 7.09
CA ARG A 246 -17.53 5.35 5.64
C ARG A 246 -17.06 6.76 5.28
N TYR A 247 -17.64 7.79 5.89
CA TYR A 247 -17.25 9.19 5.67
C TYR A 247 -15.79 9.45 6.02
N ILE A 248 -15.34 9.00 7.20
CA ILE A 248 -13.93 9.11 7.60
C ILE A 248 -13.02 8.35 6.64
N GLN A 249 -13.42 7.16 6.20
CA GLN A 249 -12.63 6.35 5.28
C GLN A 249 -12.52 6.98 3.89
N ILE A 250 -13.58 7.63 3.38
CA ILE A 250 -13.53 8.38 2.12
C ILE A 250 -12.68 9.63 2.27
N ALA A 251 -12.86 10.40 3.35
CA ALA A 251 -12.03 11.57 3.66
C ALA A 251 -10.52 11.22 3.62
N TRP A 252 -10.13 10.17 4.35
CA TRP A 252 -8.74 9.72 4.41
C TRP A 252 -8.20 9.27 3.04
N GLN A 253 -9.02 8.60 2.22
CA GLN A 253 -8.63 8.20 0.87
C GLN A 253 -8.38 9.39 -0.07
N ARG A 254 -9.18 10.46 0.05
CA ARG A 254 -9.03 11.67 -0.76
C ARG A 254 -7.70 12.37 -0.51
N GLU A 255 -7.24 12.35 0.74
CA GLU A 255 -5.96 12.94 1.13
C GLU A 255 -4.76 12.18 0.54
N GLN A 256 -4.94 10.91 0.17
CA GLN A 256 -3.88 10.00 -0.30
C GLN A 256 -2.59 10.12 0.54
N PRO A 257 -2.63 9.83 1.86
CA PRO A 257 -1.54 10.13 2.79
C PRO A 257 -0.36 9.14 2.67
N PHE A 258 0.32 9.15 1.51
CA PHE A 258 1.44 8.26 1.17
C PHE A 258 2.55 8.27 2.23
N ASP A 259 2.91 9.46 2.73
CA ASP A 259 3.99 9.63 3.71
C ASP A 259 3.61 9.09 5.09
N GLU A 260 2.38 9.32 5.52
CA GLU A 260 1.88 8.74 6.78
C GLU A 260 1.95 7.21 6.70
N ILE A 261 1.45 6.62 5.60
CA ILE A 261 1.47 5.16 5.42
C ILE A 261 2.90 4.64 5.41
N ASN A 262 3.82 5.24 4.65
CA ASN A 262 5.21 4.81 4.58
C ASN A 262 5.89 4.87 5.96
N ASN A 263 5.63 5.93 6.72
CA ASN A 263 6.18 6.11 8.07
C ASN A 263 5.62 5.07 9.06
N ARG A 264 4.31 4.78 9.03
CA ARG A 264 3.71 3.75 9.90
C ARG A 264 4.10 2.34 9.52
N LEU A 265 4.27 2.08 8.23
CA LEU A 265 4.82 0.81 7.75
C LEU A 265 6.28 0.63 8.20
N LYS A 266 7.10 1.68 8.09
CA LYS A 266 8.47 1.68 8.61
C LYS A 266 8.49 1.43 10.12
N GLU A 267 7.64 2.12 10.88
CA GLU A 267 7.52 1.96 12.33
C GLU A 267 7.19 0.50 12.69
N LEU A 268 6.18 -0.09 12.04
CA LEU A 268 5.82 -1.50 12.25
C LEU A 268 7.00 -2.43 11.99
N VAL A 269 7.63 -2.32 10.82
CA VAL A 269 8.69 -3.22 10.39
C VAL A 269 9.94 -3.07 11.26
N SER A 270 10.33 -1.83 11.57
CA SER A 270 11.48 -1.57 12.43
C SER A 270 11.23 -2.09 13.84
N PHE A 271 10.02 -1.93 14.38
CA PHE A 271 9.68 -2.46 15.69
C PHE A 271 9.74 -4.00 15.71
N ILE A 272 9.18 -4.65 14.68
CA ILE A 272 9.30 -6.11 14.52
C ILE A 272 10.77 -6.54 14.46
N ALA A 273 11.61 -5.84 13.69
CA ALA A 273 13.03 -6.11 13.62
C ALA A 273 13.69 -6.07 15.01
N THR A 274 13.38 -5.08 15.85
CA THR A 274 13.93 -4.99 17.21
C THR A 274 13.49 -6.13 18.15
N LEU A 275 12.38 -6.80 17.86
CA LEU A 275 11.91 -7.95 18.64
C LEU A 275 12.49 -9.29 18.17
N LEU A 276 13.11 -9.31 16.98
CA LEU A 276 13.59 -10.52 16.32
C LEU A 276 15.13 -10.65 16.30
N VAL A 277 15.83 -9.56 16.60
CA VAL A 277 17.28 -9.51 16.81
C VAL A 277 17.57 -9.82 18.27
#